data_AF-A0A657LY30-F1
#
_entry.id   AF-A0A657LY30-F1
#
_cell.length_a   1.000
_cell.length_b   1.000
_cell.length_c   1.000
_cell.angle_alpha   90.00
_cell.angle_beta   90.00
_cell.angle_gamma   90.00
#
_symmetry.space_group_name_H-M   'P 1'
#
loop_
_entity.id
_entity.type
_entity.pdbx_description
1 polymer ?
#
loop_
_entity_poly.entity_id
_entity_poly.type
_entity_poly.pdbx_seq_one_letter_code
_entity_poly.pdbx_strand_id
1 'polypeptide(L)'
;MSSAAQHRAVIELCSTCGKLAFADDLVTVPASEYLALKKAAEASHQRKSLSTYRTISRSKIALEPDLADFIVECAEKMSTDQIRSATVVKFGDRAPSRSGIFRFMQDVRRAGLAR
;
A
#
# COMPACT_ATOMS: atom_id res chain seq x y z
N MET A 1 -44.56 -18.86 5.43
CA MET A 1 -43.97 -17.51 5.55
C MET A 1 -42.71 -17.64 6.38
N SER A 2 -41.56 -17.88 5.75
CA SER A 2 -40.28 -17.97 6.47
C SER A 2 -39.49 -16.70 6.21
N SER A 3 -39.36 -15.90 7.27
CA SER A 3 -38.57 -14.68 7.32
C SER A 3 -37.09 -15.03 7.11
N ALA A 4 -36.55 -14.69 5.94
CA ALA A 4 -35.11 -14.64 5.74
C ALA A 4 -34.59 -13.43 6.52
N ALA A 5 -34.10 -13.67 7.74
CA ALA A 5 -33.41 -12.66 8.51
C ALA A 5 -32.24 -12.13 7.65
N GLN A 6 -32.33 -10.87 7.25
CA GLN A 6 -31.24 -10.16 6.61
C GLN A 6 -30.12 -10.06 7.66
N HIS A 7 -29.17 -11.00 7.64
CA HIS A 7 -27.90 -10.85 8.34
C HIS A 7 -27.21 -9.62 7.72
N ARG A 8 -27.31 -8.48 8.40
CA ARG A 8 -26.48 -7.31 8.08
C ARG A 8 -25.04 -7.73 8.31
N ALA A 9 -24.29 -7.91 7.23
CA ALA A 9 -22.87 -8.21 7.30
C ALA A 9 -22.19 -7.09 8.11
N VAL A 10 -21.66 -7.44 9.28
CA VAL A 10 -20.95 -6.50 10.15
C VAL A 10 -19.56 -6.30 9.55
N ILE A 11 -19.26 -5.06 9.18
CA ILE A 11 -17.96 -4.67 8.63
C ILE A 11 -17.13 -4.10 9.78
N GLU A 12 -15.97 -4.69 10.04
CA GLU A 12 -15.03 -4.29 11.08
C GLU A 12 -13.64 -4.00 10.50
N LEU A 13 -12.78 -3.32 11.27
CA LEU A 13 -11.39 -3.11 10.88
C LEU A 13 -10.56 -4.35 11.24
N CYS A 14 -9.89 -4.92 10.24
CA CYS A 14 -8.93 -6.00 10.45
C CYS A 14 -7.81 -5.54 11.38
N SER A 15 -7.64 -6.21 12.51
CA SER A 15 -6.59 -5.90 13.49
C SER A 15 -5.17 -6.07 12.96
N THR A 16 -4.97 -6.82 11.88
CA THR A 16 -3.65 -7.08 11.27
C THR A 16 -3.25 -6.03 10.23
N CYS A 17 -4.17 -5.61 9.36
CA CYS A 17 -3.85 -4.73 8.23
C CYS A 17 -4.64 -3.41 8.20
N GLY A 18 -5.54 -3.18 9.16
CA GLY A 18 -6.33 -1.96 9.27
C GLY A 18 -7.36 -1.74 8.15
N LYS A 19 -7.61 -2.76 7.31
CA LYS A 19 -8.61 -2.69 6.23
C LYS A 19 -9.96 -3.20 6.70
N LEU A 20 -11.03 -2.70 6.09
CA LEU A 20 -12.40 -3.17 6.34
C LEU A 20 -12.55 -4.63 5.92
N ALA A 21 -13.05 -5.46 6.83
CA ALA A 21 -13.31 -6.89 6.67
C ALA A 21 -14.70 -7.23 7.23
N PHE A 22 -15.33 -8.28 6.71
CA PHE A 22 -16.57 -8.79 7.27
C PHE A 22 -16.24 -9.67 8.49
N ALA A 23 -16.87 -9.40 9.64
CA ALA A 23 -16.52 -10.00 10.93
C ALA A 23 -16.75 -11.52 10.99
N ASP A 24 -17.78 -12.02 10.28
CA ASP A 24 -18.27 -13.39 10.43
C ASP A 24 -18.14 -14.26 9.16
N ASP A 25 -17.63 -13.72 8.06
CA ASP A 25 -17.51 -14.45 6.79
C ASP A 25 -16.08 -14.97 6.59
N LEU A 26 -15.86 -16.24 6.95
CA LEU A 26 -14.67 -16.99 6.55
C LEU A 26 -14.91 -17.60 5.17
N VAL A 27 -14.26 -17.05 4.13
CA VAL A 27 -14.25 -17.68 2.80
C VAL A 27 -13.02 -18.58 2.68
N THR A 28 -13.23 -19.89 2.62
CA THR A 28 -12.16 -20.86 2.32
C THR A 28 -11.96 -20.95 0.81
N VAL A 29 -10.85 -20.39 0.33
CA VAL A 29 -10.39 -20.56 -1.06
C VAL A 29 -9.19 -21.52 -1.10
N PRO A 30 -9.03 -22.31 -2.17
CA PRO A 30 -7.80 -23.05 -2.42
C PRO A 30 -6.58 -22.12 -2.43
N ALA A 31 -5.44 -22.59 -1.91
CA ALA A 31 -4.22 -21.78 -1.81
C ALA A 31 -3.77 -21.22 -3.18
N SER A 32 -3.95 -21.98 -4.26
CA SER A 32 -3.65 -21.54 -5.63
C SER A 32 -4.53 -20.36 -6.08
N GLU A 33 -5.81 -20.38 -5.72
CA GLU A 33 -6.76 -19.32 -6.05
C GLU A 33 -6.49 -18.07 -5.22
N TYR A 34 -6.17 -18.23 -3.93
CA TYR A 34 -5.71 -17.13 -3.08
C TYR A 34 -4.47 -16.43 -3.66
N LEU A 35 -3.46 -17.20 -4.09
CA LEU A 35 -2.25 -16.64 -4.70
C LEU A 35 -2.54 -15.91 -6.01
N ALA A 36 -3.44 -16.44 -6.85
CA ALA A 36 -3.85 -15.79 -8.08
C ALA A 36 -4.59 -14.47 -7.81
N LEU A 37 -5.54 -14.47 -6.88
CA LEU A 37 -6.28 -13.28 -6.46
C LEU A 37 -5.35 -12.22 -5.85
N LYS A 38 -4.42 -12.65 -5.00
CA LYS A 38 -3.38 -11.79 -4.43
C LYS A 38 -2.53 -11.13 -5.52
N LYS A 39 -2.04 -11.92 -6.49
CA LYS A 39 -1.24 -11.42 -7.61
C LYS A 39 -2.04 -10.44 -8.51
N ALA A 40 -3.32 -10.73 -8.76
CA ALA A 40 -4.19 -9.85 -9.54
C ALA A 40 -4.46 -8.53 -8.80
N ALA A 41 -4.69 -8.58 -7.50
CA ALA A 41 -4.87 -7.41 -6.65
C ALA A 41 -3.59 -6.55 -6.59
N GLU A 42 -2.43 -7.17 -6.41
CA GLU A 42 -1.11 -6.50 -6.44
C GLU A 42 -0.87 -5.80 -7.79
N ALA A 43 -1.15 -6.47 -8.92
CA ALA A 43 -0.99 -5.87 -10.25
C ALA A 43 -1.96 -4.72 -10.53
N SER A 44 -3.17 -4.75 -9.95
CA SER A 44 -4.12 -3.63 -10.05
C SER A 44 -3.72 -2.46 -9.15
N HIS A 45 -3.19 -2.74 -7.95
CA HIS A 45 -2.69 -1.72 -7.03
C HIS A 45 -1.49 -1.00 -7.62
N GLN A 46 -0.50 -1.75 -8.12
CA GLN A 46 0.71 -1.22 -8.76
C GLN A 46 0.40 -0.29 -9.94
N ARG A 47 -0.61 -0.61 -10.76
CA ARG A 47 -1.03 0.24 -11.89
C ARG A 47 -1.66 1.56 -11.42
N LYS A 48 -2.48 1.52 -10.37
CA LYS A 48 -3.07 2.74 -9.78
C LYS A 48 -1.99 3.58 -9.10
N SER A 49 -1.15 2.99 -8.27
CA SER A 49 -0.07 3.70 -7.56
C SER A 49 0.95 4.32 -8.53
N LEU A 50 1.32 3.63 -9.62
CA LEU A 50 2.14 4.19 -10.70
C LEU A 50 1.54 5.46 -11.32
N SER A 51 0.25 5.41 -11.69
CA SER A 51 -0.40 6.56 -12.32
C SER A 51 -0.50 7.76 -11.37
N THR A 52 -0.72 7.49 -10.08
CA THR A 52 -0.87 8.49 -9.05
C THR A 52 0.47 9.17 -8.74
N TYR A 53 1.53 8.41 -8.45
CA TYR A 53 2.82 9.01 -8.08
C TYR A 53 3.49 9.73 -9.25
N ARG A 54 3.35 9.22 -10.49
CA ARG A 54 3.89 9.90 -11.69
C ARG A 54 3.24 11.25 -11.96
N THR A 55 1.95 11.39 -11.63
CA THR A 55 1.24 12.66 -11.76
C THR A 55 1.73 13.69 -10.73
N ILE A 56 2.17 13.22 -9.57
CA ILE A 56 2.52 14.05 -8.42
C ILE A 56 4.01 14.42 -8.38
N SER A 57 4.88 13.46 -8.72
CA SER A 57 6.33 13.62 -8.67
C SER A 57 6.96 13.07 -9.94
N ARG A 58 7.95 13.80 -10.48
CA ARG A 58 8.78 13.34 -11.62
C ARG A 58 10.07 12.63 -11.18
N SER A 59 10.22 12.32 -9.89
CA SER A 59 11.40 11.63 -9.38
C SER A 59 11.49 10.18 -9.87
N LYS A 60 12.69 9.59 -9.83
CA LYS A 60 12.89 8.16 -10.13
C LYS A 60 12.06 7.26 -9.20
N ILE A 61 11.84 7.69 -7.95
CA ILE A 61 11.00 6.98 -6.98
C ILE A 61 9.58 6.80 -7.53
N ALA A 62 8.98 7.87 -8.08
CA ALA A 62 7.63 7.81 -8.65
C ALA A 62 7.51 6.94 -9.91
N LEU A 63 8.62 6.54 -10.52
CA LEU A 63 8.63 5.61 -11.65
C LEU A 63 8.65 4.13 -11.21
N GLU A 64 8.92 3.87 -9.94
CA GLU A 64 9.06 2.55 -9.32
C GLU A 64 7.97 2.39 -8.24
N PRO A 65 6.79 1.82 -8.57
CA PRO A 65 5.64 1.79 -7.66
C PRO A 65 5.90 1.01 -6.37
N ASP A 66 6.68 -0.07 -6.43
CA ASP A 66 7.08 -0.89 -5.28
C ASP A 66 7.93 -0.08 -4.28
N LEU A 67 8.86 0.72 -4.80
CA LEU A 67 9.71 1.61 -4.00
C LEU A 67 8.90 2.80 -3.44
N ALA A 68 8.06 3.41 -4.26
CA ALA A 68 7.20 4.52 -3.87
C ALA A 68 6.20 4.12 -2.78
N ASP A 69 5.47 3.02 -2.97
CA ASP A 69 4.50 2.49 -2.00
C ASP A 69 5.19 2.19 -0.66
N PHE A 70 6.37 1.58 -0.69
CA PHE A 70 7.13 1.30 0.52
C PHE A 70 7.56 2.58 1.26
N ILE A 71 8.04 3.59 0.54
CA ILE A 71 8.45 4.87 1.14
C ILE A 71 7.27 5.59 1.77
N VAL A 72 6.11 5.60 1.09
CA VAL A 72 4.87 6.18 1.63
C VAL A 72 4.40 5.44 2.87
N GLU A 73 4.41 4.10 2.87
CA GLU A 73 4.06 3.28 4.02
C GLU A 73 5.00 3.53 5.22
N CYS A 74 6.31 3.61 4.98
CA CYS A 74 7.26 3.90 6.06
C CYS A 74 7.11 5.32 6.61
N ALA A 75 6.73 6.30 5.79
CA ALA A 75 6.62 7.69 6.21
C ALA A 75 5.56 7.96 7.27
N GLU A 76 4.61 7.06 7.47
CA GLU A 76 3.63 7.16 8.58
C GLU A 76 4.29 6.98 9.96
N LYS A 77 5.40 6.25 10.04
CA LYS A 77 5.97 5.76 11.32
C LYS A 77 7.45 6.07 11.49
N MET A 78 8.14 6.45 10.42
CA MET A 78 9.59 6.54 10.36
C MET A 78 10.06 7.93 9.91
N SER A 79 11.20 8.36 10.44
CA SER A 79 11.92 9.53 9.93
C SER A 79 12.58 9.24 8.59
N THR A 80 12.92 10.26 7.81
CA THR A 80 13.60 10.10 6.50
C THR A 80 14.87 9.26 6.57
N ASP A 81 15.63 9.35 7.68
CA ASP A 81 16.84 8.54 7.87
C ASP A 81 16.53 7.07 8.10
N GLN A 82 15.48 6.77 8.87
CA GLN A 82 14.99 5.41 9.08
C GLN A 82 14.42 4.83 7.78
N ILE A 83 13.67 5.62 7.01
CA ILE A 83 13.16 5.22 5.69
C ILE A 83 14.32 4.87 4.76
N ARG A 84 15.38 5.70 4.72
CA ARG A 84 16.56 5.40 3.90
C ARG A 84 17.19 4.06 4.30
N SER A 85 17.44 3.85 5.59
CA SER A 85 18.01 2.58 6.07
C SER A 85 17.11 1.39 5.69
N ALA A 86 15.79 1.53 5.85
CA ALA A 86 14.83 0.49 5.46
C ALA A 86 14.84 0.23 3.95
N THR A 87 14.96 1.27 3.11
CA THR A 87 15.06 1.11 1.65
C THR A 87 16.37 0.45 1.23
N VAL A 88 17.49 0.72 1.92
CA VAL A 88 18.77 0.03 1.65
C VAL A 88 18.64 -1.46 1.97
N VAL A 89 18.04 -1.80 3.11
CA VAL A 89 17.83 -3.20 3.51
C VAL A 89 16.93 -3.94 2.51
N LYS A 90 15.86 -3.30 2.03
CA LYS A 90 14.87 -3.94 1.15
C LYS A 90 15.25 -3.95 -0.34
N PHE A 91 15.89 -2.89 -0.83
CA PHE A 91 16.10 -2.66 -2.26
C PHE A 91 17.59 -2.54 -2.67
N GLY A 92 18.53 -2.54 -1.72
CA GLY A 92 19.97 -2.48 -2.00
C GLY A 92 20.37 -1.23 -2.78
N ASP A 93 21.05 -1.42 -3.91
CA ASP A 93 21.57 -0.33 -4.76
C ASP A 93 20.48 0.54 -5.40
N ARG A 94 19.22 0.06 -5.43
CA ARG A 94 18.07 0.85 -5.87
C ARG A 94 17.62 1.87 -4.82
N ALA A 95 18.18 1.84 -3.61
CA ALA A 95 17.78 2.74 -2.54
C ALA A 95 18.05 4.20 -2.92
N PRO A 96 17.01 5.06 -2.90
CA PRO A 96 17.16 6.45 -3.24
C PRO A 96 17.98 7.21 -2.18
N SER A 97 18.55 8.34 -2.59
CA SER A 97 19.25 9.22 -1.66
C SER A 97 18.27 9.83 -0.65
N ARG A 98 18.76 10.19 0.54
CA ARG A 98 17.98 10.86 1.59
C ARG A 98 17.23 12.08 1.06
N SER A 99 17.91 12.92 0.28
CA SER A 99 17.31 14.11 -0.33
C SER A 99 16.24 13.78 -1.37
N GLY A 100 16.41 12.67 -2.10
CA GLY A 100 15.41 12.15 -3.04
C GLY A 100 14.14 11.71 -2.32
N ILE A 101 14.29 10.96 -1.21
CA ILE A 101 13.17 10.55 -0.35
C ILE A 101 12.45 11.78 0.20
N PHE A 102 13.20 12.75 0.75
CA PHE A 102 12.61 13.97 1.31
C PHE A 102 11.77 14.74 0.28
N ARG A 103 12.31 14.97 -0.92
CA ARG A 103 11.59 15.69 -2.00
C ARG A 103 10.34 14.92 -2.45
N PHE A 104 10.47 13.61 -2.65
CA PHE A 104 9.33 12.77 -3.00
C PHE A 104 8.23 12.84 -1.93
N MET A 105 8.58 12.75 -0.65
CA MET A 105 7.62 12.89 0.45
C MET A 105 6.97 14.27 0.51
N GLN A 106 7.71 15.33 0.19
CA GLN A 106 7.16 16.67 0.10
C GLN A 106 6.09 16.78 -1.00
N ASP A 107 6.36 16.21 -2.18
CA ASP A 107 5.41 16.19 -3.29
C ASP A 107 4.15 15.37 -2.94
N VAL A 108 4.33 14.20 -2.32
CA VAL A 108 3.24 13.31 -1.87
C VAL A 108 2.37 13.97 -0.79
N ARG A 109 2.98 14.66 0.18
CA ARG A 109 2.25 15.42 1.22
C ARG A 109 1.48 16.60 0.62
N ARG A 110 2.08 17.32 -0.32
CA ARG A 110 1.40 18.41 -1.04
C ARG A 110 0.17 17.92 -1.80
N ALA A 111 0.21 16.69 -2.30
CA ALA A 111 -0.91 16.03 -2.95
C ALA A 111 -1.93 15.38 -1.98
N GLY A 112 -1.69 15.44 -0.67
CA GLY A 112 -2.61 14.90 0.34
C GLY A 112 -2.59 13.37 0.49
N LEU A 113 -1.57 12.69 -0.03
CA LEU A 113 -1.45 11.23 0.00
C LEU A 113 -0.65 10.67 1.17
N ALA A 114 0.06 11.52 1.90
CA ALA A 114 0.77 11.17 3.12
C ALA A 114 0.56 12.26 4.17
N ARG A 115 0.52 11.88 5.45
CA ARG A 115 0.40 12.81 6.58
C ARG A 115 1.76 13.35 7.04
#